data_AF-A0A7Y3DYP8-F1
#
_entry.id   AF-A0A7Y3DYP8-F1
#
_cell.length_a   1.000
_cell.length_b   1.000
_cell.length_c   1.000
_cell.angle_alpha   90.00
_cell.angle_beta   90.00
_cell.angle_gamma   90.00
#
_symmetry.space_group_name_H-M   'P 1'
#
loop_
_entity.id
_entity.type
_entity.pdbx_description
1 polymer ?
#
loop_
_entity_poly.entity_id
_entity_poly.type
_entity_poly.pdbx_seq_one_letter_code
_entity_poly.pdbx_strand_id
1 'polypeptide(L)'
;MIKRRRGSTEVSVSFLDVISCGFGAIVLLLIIAPVGDPTIREEAERNLQTVVKELTEKLFDVRGEAVVLNDQLRSRKEQLSELEDRVARLKAQLASVEKQSKEIAQSVVVEEEQLRLALQVLTEEMERLQPHERVRNQLIGGVPVDSEYVIFVIDTSGSMQMAAWRRLQTEMLNILNIYPSVKGIQVMNDMGQYM
;
A
#
# COMPACT_ATOMS: atom_id res chain seq x y z
N MET A 1 136.29 -21.77 34.56
CA MET A 1 134.92 -21.93 35.09
C MET A 1 134.55 -20.68 35.86
N ILE A 2 133.44 -20.03 35.52
CA ILE A 2 132.39 -19.49 36.43
C ILE A 2 131.38 -18.76 35.53
N LYS A 3 130.14 -19.22 35.64
CA LYS A 3 128.99 -18.98 34.76
C LYS A 3 128.39 -17.60 35.07
N ARG A 4 128.33 -16.69 34.10
CA ARG A 4 127.58 -15.42 34.21
C ARG A 4 126.08 -15.73 34.34
N ARG A 5 125.50 -15.53 35.52
CA ARG A 5 124.06 -15.58 35.75
C ARG A 5 123.41 -14.37 35.05
N ARG A 6 122.70 -14.61 33.95
CA ARG A 6 121.65 -13.72 33.43
C ARG A 6 120.47 -13.85 34.39
N GLY A 7 120.26 -12.87 35.26
CA GLY A 7 119.12 -12.83 36.17
C GLY A 7 118.45 -11.48 36.08
N SER A 8 117.29 -11.41 35.40
CA SER A 8 116.24 -10.38 35.57
C SER A 8 115.13 -10.39 34.50
N THR A 9 115.17 -11.25 33.48
CA THR A 9 114.14 -11.25 32.40
C THR A 9 113.13 -12.41 32.42
N GLU A 10 113.36 -13.48 33.19
CA GLU A 10 112.41 -14.61 33.27
C GLU A 10 111.18 -14.26 34.12
N VAL A 11 111.34 -13.43 35.16
CA VAL A 11 110.25 -12.98 36.04
C VAL A 11 109.27 -12.05 35.31
N SER A 12 109.73 -11.26 34.34
CA SER A 12 108.88 -10.33 33.57
C SER A 12 107.98 -11.02 32.53
N VAL A 13 108.39 -12.18 32.00
CA VAL A 13 107.59 -12.90 30.98
C VAL A 13 106.45 -13.68 31.62
N SER A 14 106.70 -14.37 32.74
CA SER A 14 105.66 -15.10 33.47
C SER A 14 104.63 -14.17 34.12
N PHE A 15 105.04 -12.98 34.56
CA PHE A 15 104.12 -11.94 35.04
C PHE A 15 103.26 -11.36 33.89
N LEU A 16 103.90 -11.16 32.73
CA LEU A 16 103.31 -11.00 31.40
C LEU A 16 102.04 -11.84 31.18
N ASP A 17 102.27 -13.14 31.25
CA ASP A 17 101.30 -14.16 30.88
C ASP A 17 100.12 -14.25 31.87
N VAL A 18 100.40 -14.12 33.18
CA VAL A 18 99.35 -14.12 34.22
C VAL A 18 98.45 -12.89 34.13
N ILE A 19 99.00 -11.70 33.87
CA ILE A 19 98.19 -10.49 33.68
C ILE A 19 97.39 -10.57 32.38
N SER A 20 98.01 -11.05 31.29
CA SER A 20 97.31 -11.26 30.01
C SER A 20 96.11 -12.20 30.17
N CYS A 21 96.29 -13.32 30.88
CA CYS A 21 95.23 -14.28 31.18
C CYS A 21 94.13 -13.66 32.06
N GLY A 22 94.50 -12.96 33.13
CA GLY A 22 93.55 -12.30 34.02
C GLY A 22 92.77 -11.18 33.33
N PHE A 23 93.43 -10.37 32.51
CA PHE A 23 92.79 -9.31 31.73
C PHE A 23 91.85 -9.90 30.67
N GLY A 24 92.28 -10.96 29.97
CA GLY A 24 91.44 -11.68 29.02
C GLY A 24 90.16 -12.25 29.65
N ALA A 25 90.26 -12.80 30.86
CA ALA A 25 89.11 -13.28 31.62
C ALA A 25 88.15 -12.15 32.00
N ILE A 26 88.66 -10.99 32.41
CA ILE A 26 87.83 -9.82 32.74
C ILE A 26 87.12 -9.28 31.49
N VAL A 27 87.82 -9.20 30.35
CA VAL A 27 87.22 -8.76 29.07
C VAL A 27 86.13 -9.73 28.62
N LEU A 28 86.36 -11.04 28.71
CA LEU A 28 85.34 -12.04 28.40
C LEU A 28 84.13 -11.94 29.32
N LEU A 29 84.34 -11.75 30.63
CA LEU A 29 83.25 -11.54 31.58
C LEU A 29 82.46 -10.27 31.25
N LEU A 30 83.11 -9.18 30.86
CA LEU A 30 82.43 -7.93 30.51
C LEU A 30 81.61 -8.05 29.22
N ILE A 31 82.06 -8.87 28.26
CA ILE A 31 81.35 -9.13 27.00
C ILE A 31 80.14 -10.05 27.22
N ILE A 32 80.27 -11.04 28.10
CA ILE A 32 79.20 -12.03 28.38
C ILE A 32 78.21 -11.51 29.42
N ALA A 33 78.65 -10.65 30.35
CA ALA A 33 77.78 -10.09 31.36
C ALA A 33 76.66 -9.28 30.68
N PRO A 34 75.38 -9.64 30.93
CA PRO A 34 74.27 -8.91 30.36
C PRO A 34 74.34 -7.45 30.81
N VAL A 35 74.38 -6.54 29.86
CA VAL A 35 74.42 -5.10 30.13
C VAL A 35 73.01 -4.65 30.47
N GLY A 36 72.78 -4.27 31.74
CA GLY A 36 71.49 -3.78 32.25
C GLY A 36 70.83 -4.73 33.24
N ASP A 37 69.79 -4.24 33.91
CA ASP A 37 69.04 -5.02 34.90
C ASP A 37 68.15 -6.07 34.20
N PRO A 38 68.38 -7.38 34.40
CA PRO A 38 67.59 -8.43 33.78
C PRO A 38 66.10 -8.36 34.15
N THR A 39 65.77 -7.81 35.32
CA THR A 39 64.39 -7.67 35.78
C THR A 39 63.58 -6.72 34.90
N ILE A 40 64.17 -5.57 34.52
CA ILE A 40 63.54 -4.57 33.66
C ILE A 40 63.24 -5.15 32.27
N ARG A 41 64.14 -5.97 31.73
CA ARG A 41 63.92 -6.62 30.42
C ARG A 41 62.79 -7.64 30.46
N GLU A 42 62.76 -8.49 31.49
CA GLU A 42 61.69 -9.46 31.67
C GLU A 42 60.32 -8.78 31.88
N GLU A 43 60.27 -7.69 32.63
CA GLU A 43 59.05 -6.89 32.80
C GLU A 43 58.58 -6.26 31.49
N ALA A 44 59.51 -5.69 30.70
CA ALA A 44 59.18 -5.14 29.38
C ALA A 44 58.66 -6.22 28.42
N GLU A 45 59.28 -7.39 28.38
CA GLU A 45 58.82 -8.53 27.56
C GLU A 45 57.44 -9.02 27.98
N ARG A 46 57.18 -9.16 29.29
CA ARG A 46 55.86 -9.53 29.82
C ARG A 46 54.79 -8.50 29.46
N ASN A 47 55.09 -7.21 29.61
CA ASN A 47 54.16 -6.14 29.25
C ASN A 47 53.81 -6.16 27.77
N LEU A 48 54.81 -6.35 26.89
CA LEU A 48 54.58 -6.49 25.45
C LEU A 48 53.73 -7.71 25.11
N GLN A 49 53.97 -8.85 25.75
CA GLN A 49 53.15 -10.05 25.55
C GLN A 49 51.69 -9.83 25.98
N THR A 50 51.47 -9.14 27.10
CA THR A 50 50.12 -8.77 27.56
C THR A 50 49.42 -7.88 26.53
N VAL A 51 50.10 -6.83 26.04
CA VAL A 51 49.53 -5.93 25.02
C VAL A 51 49.20 -6.67 23.72
N VAL A 52 50.09 -7.55 23.26
CA VAL A 52 49.84 -8.37 22.06
C VAL A 52 48.63 -9.28 22.25
N LYS A 53 48.49 -9.88 23.44
CA LYS A 53 47.34 -10.73 23.76
C LYS A 53 46.03 -9.93 23.74
N GLU A 54 45.98 -8.78 24.41
CA GLU A 54 44.81 -7.89 24.42
C GLU A 54 44.42 -7.41 23.02
N LEU A 55 45.40 -7.04 22.20
CA LEU A 55 45.15 -6.63 20.81
C LEU A 55 44.65 -7.79 19.97
N THR A 56 45.13 -9.01 20.22
CA THR A 56 44.67 -10.22 19.51
C THR A 56 43.22 -10.55 19.87
N GLU A 57 42.85 -10.45 21.15
CA GLU A 57 41.47 -10.64 21.61
C GLU A 57 40.54 -9.60 20.98
N LYS A 58 40.89 -8.31 21.04
CA LYS A 58 40.11 -7.23 20.39
C LYS A 58 39.95 -7.45 18.88
N LEU A 59 40.99 -7.94 18.22
CA LEU A 59 40.94 -8.22 16.78
C LEU A 59 40.02 -9.41 16.47
N PHE A 60 39.95 -10.40 17.36
CA PHE A 60 38.99 -11.49 17.24
C PHE A 60 37.55 -11.00 17.43
N ASP A 61 37.30 -10.17 18.44
CA ASP A 61 35.99 -9.58 18.70
C ASP A 61 35.49 -8.75 17.52
N VAL A 62 36.32 -7.83 17.01
CA VAL A 62 36.00 -7.00 15.84
C VAL A 62 35.73 -7.86 14.60
N ARG A 63 36.48 -8.96 14.41
CA ARG A 63 36.21 -9.90 13.31
C ARG A 63 34.88 -10.62 13.49
N GLY A 64 34.54 -11.02 14.71
CA GLY A 64 33.26 -11.62 15.04
C GLY A 64 32.10 -10.66 14.73
N GLU A 65 32.19 -9.41 15.19
CA GLU A 65 31.21 -8.36 14.90
C GLU A 65 31.08 -8.11 13.39
N ALA A 66 32.19 -8.07 12.65
CA ALA A 66 32.17 -7.89 11.21
C ALA A 66 31.44 -9.03 10.47
N VAL A 67 31.60 -10.28 10.93
CA VAL A 67 30.86 -11.42 10.36
C VAL A 67 29.36 -11.28 10.59
N VAL A 68 28.95 -10.97 11.83
CA VAL A 68 27.54 -10.77 12.18
C VAL A 68 26.94 -9.62 11.37
N LEU A 69 27.65 -8.49 11.27
CA LEU A 69 27.19 -7.34 10.50
C LEU A 69 27.07 -7.66 9.00
N ASN A 70 27.99 -8.45 8.45
CA ASN A 70 27.94 -8.87 7.05
C ASN A 70 26.74 -9.79 6.78
N ASP A 71 26.43 -10.71 7.69
CA ASP A 71 25.25 -11.56 7.59
C ASP A 71 23.95 -10.74 7.69
N GLN A 72 23.89 -9.78 8.60
CA GLN A 72 22.77 -8.84 8.70
C GLN A 72 22.62 -8.02 7.42
N LEU A 73 23.73 -7.51 6.86
CA LEU A 73 23.71 -6.76 5.61
C LEU A 73 23.20 -7.60 4.44
N ARG A 74 23.61 -8.87 4.35
CA ARG A 74 23.10 -9.81 3.33
C ARG A 74 21.59 -9.99 3.47
N SER A 75 21.10 -10.28 4.68
CA SER A 75 19.67 -10.44 4.94
C SER A 75 18.87 -9.18 4.58
N ARG A 76 19.38 -7.99 4.91
CA ARG A 76 18.72 -6.72 4.55
C ARG A 76 18.68 -6.50 3.03
N LYS A 77 19.73 -6.89 2.29
CA LYS A 77 19.73 -6.82 0.83
C LYS A 77 18.71 -7.76 0.21
N GLU A 78 18.57 -8.98 0.73
CA GLU A 78 17.54 -9.93 0.29
C GLU A 78 16.14 -9.38 0.53
N GLN A 79 15.89 -8.82 1.73
CA GLN A 79 14.62 -8.16 2.06
C GLN A 79 14.31 -6.99 1.12
N LEU A 80 15.33 -6.18 0.80
CA LEU A 80 15.17 -5.05 -0.12
C LEU A 80 14.80 -5.54 -1.53
N SER A 81 15.48 -6.55 -2.04
CA SER A 81 15.18 -7.14 -3.35
C SER A 81 13.75 -7.68 -3.41
N GLU A 82 13.27 -8.36 -2.36
CA GLU A 82 11.90 -8.85 -2.31
C GLU A 82 10.86 -7.72 -2.30
N LEU A 83 11.15 -6.63 -1.58
CA LEU A 83 10.30 -5.45 -1.55
C LEU A 83 10.26 -4.75 -2.90
N GLU A 84 11.41 -4.61 -3.58
CA GLU A 84 11.50 -4.05 -4.93
C GLU A 84 10.66 -4.85 -5.92
N ASP A 85 10.76 -6.18 -5.89
CA ASP A 85 9.94 -7.06 -6.72
C ASP A 85 8.45 -6.91 -6.42
N ARG A 86 8.08 -6.78 -5.13
CA ARG A 86 6.69 -6.55 -4.73
C ARG A 86 6.17 -5.20 -5.24
N VAL A 87 6.98 -4.15 -5.16
CA VAL A 87 6.64 -2.83 -5.70
C VAL A 87 6.48 -2.89 -7.22
N ALA A 88 7.34 -3.60 -7.93
CA ALA A 88 7.23 -3.78 -9.38
C ALA A 88 5.92 -4.50 -9.76
N ARG A 89 5.57 -5.58 -9.06
CA ARG A 89 4.29 -6.28 -9.25
C ARG A 89 3.08 -5.39 -8.99
N LEU A 90 3.09 -4.62 -7.90
CA LEU A 90 2.00 -3.71 -7.56
C LEU A 90 1.84 -2.59 -8.60
N LYS A 91 2.95 -2.04 -9.11
CA LYS A 91 2.92 -1.06 -10.20
C LYS A 91 2.30 -1.64 -11.48
N ALA A 92 2.66 -2.88 -11.82
CA ALA A 92 2.07 -3.56 -12.98
C ALA A 92 0.57 -3.82 -12.80
N GLN A 93 0.14 -4.24 -11.60
CA GLN A 93 -1.28 -4.39 -11.27
C GLN A 93 -2.03 -3.06 -11.35
N LEU A 94 -1.48 -1.99 -10.80
CA LEU A 94 -2.07 -0.65 -10.87
C LEU A 94 -2.25 -0.21 -12.33
N ALA A 95 -1.22 -0.35 -13.17
CA ALA A 95 -1.30 -0.03 -14.59
C ALA A 95 -2.38 -0.86 -15.32
N SER A 96 -2.53 -2.15 -14.96
CA SER A 96 -3.58 -3.01 -15.51
C SER A 96 -4.98 -2.53 -15.10
N VAL A 97 -5.17 -2.17 -13.82
CA VAL A 97 -6.45 -1.66 -13.31
C VAL A 97 -6.80 -0.32 -13.94
N GLU A 98 -5.83 0.59 -14.08
CA GLU A 98 -6.01 1.87 -14.77
C GLU A 98 -6.42 1.68 -16.23
N LYS A 99 -5.81 0.72 -16.93
CA LYS A 99 -6.19 0.39 -18.30
C LYS A 99 -7.62 -0.16 -18.38
N GLN A 100 -7.97 -1.13 -17.52
CA GLN A 100 -9.33 -1.67 -17.45
C GLN A 100 -10.37 -0.59 -17.13
N SER A 101 -10.07 0.31 -16.20
CA SER A 101 -10.94 1.42 -15.85
C SER A 101 -11.17 2.36 -17.04
N LYS A 102 -10.13 2.67 -17.82
CA LYS A 102 -10.27 3.47 -19.05
C LYS A 102 -11.10 2.77 -20.11
N GLU A 103 -10.89 1.48 -20.31
CA GLU A 103 -11.67 0.67 -21.26
C GLU A 103 -13.17 0.64 -20.89
N ILE A 104 -13.48 0.46 -19.60
CA ILE A 104 -14.86 0.51 -19.09
C ILE A 104 -15.46 1.91 -19.26
N ALA A 105 -14.71 2.97 -18.95
CA ALA A 105 -15.19 4.33 -19.14
C ALA A 105 -15.52 4.62 -20.61
N GLN A 106 -14.71 4.11 -21.55
CA GLN A 106 -14.98 4.21 -22.98
C GLN A 106 -16.21 3.39 -23.40
N SER A 107 -16.38 2.17 -22.88
CA SER A 107 -17.55 1.35 -23.22
C SER A 107 -18.84 1.97 -22.72
N VAL A 108 -18.86 2.55 -21.52
CA VAL A 108 -20.03 3.26 -20.98
C VAL A 108 -20.43 4.43 -21.88
N VAL A 109 -19.47 5.23 -22.35
CA VAL A 109 -19.76 6.35 -23.27
C VAL A 109 -20.35 5.85 -24.59
N VAL A 110 -19.85 4.74 -25.13
CA VAL A 110 -20.38 4.14 -26.37
C VAL A 110 -21.79 3.59 -26.16
N GLU A 111 -22.03 2.91 -25.04
CA GLU A 111 -23.36 2.39 -24.68
C GLU A 111 -24.38 3.51 -24.46
N GLU A 112 -24.00 4.60 -23.79
CA GLU A 112 -24.86 5.78 -23.61
C GLU A 112 -25.26 6.39 -24.97
N GLU A 113 -24.31 6.52 -25.91
CA GLU A 113 -24.61 7.08 -27.22
C GLU A 113 -25.52 6.14 -28.04
N GLN A 114 -25.29 4.83 -27.98
CA GLN A 114 -26.18 3.85 -28.62
C GLN A 114 -27.60 3.89 -28.05
N LEU A 115 -27.72 3.99 -26.72
CA LEU A 115 -29.01 4.11 -26.06
C LEU A 115 -29.73 5.41 -26.46
N ARG A 116 -28.99 6.52 -26.54
CA ARG A 116 -29.52 7.81 -26.97
C ARG A 116 -30.07 7.75 -28.40
N LEU A 117 -29.33 7.11 -29.31
CA LEU A 117 -29.79 6.88 -30.69
C LEU A 117 -31.03 5.98 -30.74
N ALA A 118 -31.05 4.89 -29.96
CA ALA A 118 -32.21 4.00 -29.89
C ALA A 118 -33.47 4.72 -29.39
N LEU A 119 -33.33 5.58 -28.36
CA LEU A 119 -34.42 6.41 -27.85
C LEU A 119 -34.92 7.42 -28.89
N GLN A 120 -34.03 8.04 -29.67
CA GLN A 120 -34.42 8.94 -30.75
C GLN A 120 -35.23 8.22 -31.82
N VAL A 121 -34.77 7.06 -32.29
CA VAL A 121 -35.49 6.25 -33.28
C VAL A 121 -36.85 5.80 -32.75
N LEU A 122 -36.91 5.36 -31.49
CA LEU A 122 -38.17 4.97 -30.86
C LEU A 122 -39.15 6.15 -30.77
N THR A 123 -38.66 7.35 -30.45
CA THR A 123 -39.47 8.57 -30.37
C THR A 123 -40.02 8.94 -31.74
N GLU A 124 -39.20 8.89 -32.78
CA GLU A 124 -39.60 9.18 -34.16
C GLU A 124 -40.65 8.17 -34.67
N GLU A 125 -40.46 6.88 -34.39
CA GLU A 125 -41.46 5.86 -34.74
C GLU A 125 -42.76 6.03 -33.94
N MET A 126 -42.69 6.43 -32.66
CA MET A 126 -43.89 6.75 -31.87
C MET A 126 -44.64 7.97 -32.40
N GLU A 127 -43.95 9.04 -32.81
CA GLU A 127 -44.57 10.21 -33.44
C GLU A 127 -45.22 9.84 -34.78
N ARG A 128 -44.59 8.96 -35.56
CA ARG A 128 -45.13 8.46 -36.82
C ARG A 128 -46.37 7.58 -36.63
N LEU A 129 -46.36 6.74 -35.59
CA LEU A 129 -47.46 5.84 -35.25
C LEU A 129 -48.59 6.53 -34.49
N GLN A 130 -48.38 7.73 -33.93
CA GLN A 130 -49.45 8.50 -33.31
C GLN A 130 -50.49 8.89 -34.37
N PRO A 131 -51.73 8.36 -34.27
CA PRO A 131 -52.79 8.80 -35.15
C PRO A 131 -53.06 10.27 -34.84
N HIS A 132 -52.93 11.13 -35.86
CA HIS A 132 -53.35 12.53 -35.79
C HIS A 132 -54.88 12.60 -35.75
N GLU A 133 -55.48 12.09 -34.68
CA GLU A 133 -56.91 12.22 -34.43
C GLU A 133 -57.15 13.61 -33.84
N ARG A 134 -57.32 14.60 -34.74
CA ARG A 134 -57.94 15.88 -34.37
C ARG A 134 -59.42 15.63 -34.13
N VAL A 135 -59.75 14.99 -33.01
CA VAL A 135 -61.14 14.90 -32.55
C VAL A 135 -61.54 16.29 -32.09
N ARG A 136 -62.31 16.98 -32.92
CA ARG A 136 -62.90 18.28 -32.63
C ARG A 136 -64.07 18.09 -31.67
N ASN A 137 -63.80 17.61 -30.45
CA ASN A 137 -64.84 17.43 -29.44
C ASN A 137 -65.27 18.78 -28.89
N GLN A 138 -66.49 19.19 -29.24
CA GLN A 138 -67.20 20.27 -28.55
C GLN A 138 -67.58 19.73 -27.17
N LEU A 139 -66.69 19.95 -26.20
CA LEU A 139 -66.88 19.61 -24.80
C LEU A 139 -67.76 20.68 -24.15
N ILE A 140 -68.90 20.28 -23.58
CA ILE A 140 -69.64 21.10 -22.61
C ILE A 140 -69.49 20.38 -21.27
N GLY A 141 -68.77 21.00 -20.31
CA GLY A 141 -68.56 20.41 -18.98
C GLY A 141 -67.61 19.19 -18.91
N GLY A 142 -66.88 18.88 -19.97
CA GLY A 142 -65.86 17.82 -19.99
C GLY A 142 -66.35 16.43 -20.45
N VAL A 143 -67.63 16.29 -20.80
CA VAL A 143 -68.21 15.03 -21.31
C VAL A 143 -68.67 15.24 -22.77
N PRO A 144 -68.32 14.33 -23.70
CA PRO A 144 -68.71 14.47 -25.10
C PRO A 144 -70.23 14.37 -25.28
N VAL A 145 -70.77 15.23 -26.16
CA VAL A 145 -72.23 15.50 -26.31
C VAL A 145 -73.02 14.32 -26.91
N ASP A 146 -72.33 13.34 -27.49
CA ASP A 146 -72.83 12.16 -28.19
C ASP A 146 -72.73 10.85 -27.39
N SER A 147 -72.57 10.94 -26.06
CA SER A 147 -72.44 9.76 -25.18
C SER A 147 -73.78 9.02 -25.00
N GLU A 148 -73.98 7.90 -25.71
CA GLU A 148 -75.18 7.05 -25.53
C GLU A 148 -75.24 6.33 -24.17
N TYR A 149 -74.08 6.13 -23.53
CA TYR A 149 -73.93 5.44 -22.26
C TYR A 149 -73.10 6.30 -21.30
N VAL A 150 -73.56 6.44 -20.05
CA VAL A 150 -72.88 7.25 -19.03
C VAL A 150 -72.50 6.35 -17.85
N ILE A 151 -71.22 6.40 -17.45
CA ILE A 151 -70.70 5.68 -16.28
C ILE A 151 -70.26 6.70 -15.24
N PHE A 152 -70.84 6.60 -14.04
CA PHE A 152 -70.45 7.38 -12.88
C PHE A 152 -69.54 6.53 -11.99
N VAL A 153 -68.31 6.98 -11.79
CA VAL A 153 -67.37 6.39 -10.81
C VAL A 153 -67.32 7.32 -9.60
N ILE A 154 -67.78 6.82 -8.46
CA ILE A 154 -67.96 7.62 -7.25
C ILE A 154 -66.97 7.18 -6.17
N ASP A 155 -66.20 8.13 -5.63
CA ASP A 155 -65.38 7.88 -4.43
C ASP A 155 -66.28 7.65 -3.21
N THR A 156 -66.06 6.54 -2.51
CA THR A 156 -66.79 6.17 -1.28
C THR A 156 -66.05 6.50 0.01
N SER A 157 -64.95 7.26 -0.06
CA SER A 157 -64.18 7.69 1.11
C SER A 157 -65.04 8.35 2.20
N GLY A 158 -64.66 8.20 3.48
CA GLY A 158 -65.45 8.71 4.62
C GLY A 158 -65.74 10.22 4.59
N SER A 159 -64.95 10.98 3.82
CA SER A 159 -65.18 12.41 3.56
C SER A 159 -66.35 12.69 2.61
N MET A 160 -66.61 11.77 1.67
CA MET A 160 -67.70 11.88 0.69
C MET A 160 -69.08 11.66 1.33
N GLN A 161 -69.17 10.76 2.32
CA GLN A 161 -70.42 10.39 2.98
C GLN A 161 -71.02 11.49 3.87
N MET A 162 -70.20 12.35 4.49
CA MET A 162 -70.70 13.31 5.48
C MET A 162 -71.26 14.61 4.89
N ALA A 163 -70.77 15.09 3.75
CA ALA A 163 -71.17 16.40 3.21
C ALA A 163 -71.31 16.47 1.67
N ALA A 164 -70.55 15.66 0.92
CA ALA A 164 -70.49 15.76 -0.54
C ALA A 164 -71.58 14.94 -1.24
N TRP A 165 -72.10 13.87 -0.61
CA TRP A 165 -73.08 12.97 -1.21
C TRP A 165 -74.34 13.67 -1.74
N ARG A 166 -74.88 14.61 -0.97
CA ARG A 166 -76.09 15.34 -1.38
C ARG A 166 -75.84 16.24 -2.59
N ARG A 167 -74.66 16.86 -2.67
CA ARG A 167 -74.25 17.71 -3.81
C ARG A 167 -73.99 16.85 -5.05
N LEU A 168 -73.34 15.71 -4.89
CA LEU A 168 -73.09 14.75 -5.96
C LEU A 168 -74.41 14.29 -6.60
N GLN A 169 -75.42 13.95 -5.79
CA GLN A 169 -76.74 13.58 -6.30
C GLN A 169 -77.39 14.71 -7.12
N THR A 170 -77.26 15.96 -6.67
CA THR A 170 -77.78 17.11 -7.42
C THR A 170 -77.05 17.30 -8.74
N GLU A 171 -75.72 17.17 -8.77
CA GLU A 171 -74.94 17.31 -10.00
C GLU A 171 -75.17 16.16 -10.97
N MET A 172 -75.30 14.92 -10.49
CA MET A 172 -75.67 13.79 -11.34
C MET A 172 -77.02 14.02 -12.02
N LEU A 173 -78.01 14.54 -11.29
CA LEU A 173 -79.32 14.88 -11.85
C LEU A 173 -79.21 16.04 -12.85
N ASN A 174 -78.40 17.06 -12.58
CA ASN A 174 -78.16 18.16 -13.52
C ASN A 174 -77.52 17.65 -14.83
N ILE A 175 -76.52 16.78 -14.72
CA ILE A 175 -75.87 16.14 -15.88
C ILE A 175 -76.91 15.35 -16.67
N LEU A 176 -77.67 14.45 -16.03
CA LEU A 176 -78.68 13.65 -16.73
C LEU A 176 -79.79 14.51 -17.37
N ASN A 177 -80.16 15.65 -16.77
CA ASN A 177 -81.13 16.58 -17.36
C ASN A 177 -80.60 17.31 -18.61
N ILE A 178 -79.28 17.47 -18.73
CA ILE A 178 -78.65 18.06 -19.92
C ILE A 178 -78.60 17.07 -21.09
N TYR A 179 -78.66 15.76 -20.83
CA TYR A 179 -78.56 14.69 -21.83
C TYR A 179 -79.91 13.98 -22.06
N PRO A 180 -80.73 14.40 -23.05
CA PRO A 180 -82.08 13.90 -23.26
C PRO A 180 -82.18 12.46 -23.82
N SER A 181 -81.06 11.80 -24.18
CA SER A 181 -81.07 10.51 -24.89
C SER A 181 -80.02 9.50 -24.40
N VAL A 182 -79.90 9.31 -23.09
CA VAL A 182 -79.03 8.26 -22.52
C VAL A 182 -79.73 6.90 -22.64
N LYS A 183 -79.09 5.90 -23.28
CA LYS A 183 -79.60 4.52 -23.41
C LYS A 183 -79.32 3.66 -22.18
N GLY A 184 -78.28 3.98 -21.42
CA GLY A 184 -77.93 3.25 -20.19
C GLY A 184 -77.04 4.06 -19.26
N ILE A 185 -77.28 3.90 -17.96
CA ILE A 185 -76.50 4.53 -16.89
C ILE A 185 -75.93 3.43 -16.02
N GLN A 186 -74.65 3.54 -15.66
CA GLN A 186 -74.00 2.65 -14.71
C GLN A 186 -73.33 3.46 -13.60
N VAL A 187 -73.50 3.03 -12.35
CA VAL A 187 -72.88 3.66 -11.19
C VAL A 187 -71.99 2.63 -10.51
N MET A 188 -70.75 2.99 -10.23
CA MET A 188 -69.79 2.15 -9.51
C MET A 188 -68.98 2.99 -8.53
N ASN A 189 -68.45 2.35 -7.49
CA ASN A 189 -67.51 2.99 -6.59
C ASN A 189 -66.06 2.94 -7.11
N ASP A 190 -65.17 3.67 -6.45
CA ASP A 190 -63.72 3.70 -6.67
C ASP A 190 -63.02 2.33 -6.52
N MET A 191 -63.68 1.38 -5.86
CA MET A 191 -63.25 -0.02 -5.75
C MET A 191 -63.84 -0.95 -6.83
N GLY A 192 -64.54 -0.39 -7.83
CA GLY A 192 -65.11 -1.13 -8.95
C GLY A 192 -66.34 -1.97 -8.60
N GLN A 193 -66.95 -1.77 -7.43
CA GLN A 193 -68.20 -2.40 -7.04
C GLN A 193 -69.39 -1.60 -7.59
N TYR A 194 -70.37 -2.30 -8.13
CA TYR A 194 -71.61 -1.68 -8.61
C TYR A 194 -72.43 -1.15 -7.43
N MET A 195 -73.00 0.05 -7.63
CA MET A 195 -73.90 0.71 -6.68
C MET A 195 -75.34 0.67 -7.17
#